data_AF-A0A4S1DS11-F1
#
_entry.id   AF-A0A4S1DS11-F1
#
_cell.length_a   1.000
_cell.length_b   1.000
_cell.length_c   1.000
_cell.angle_alpha   90.00
_cell.angle_beta   90.00
_cell.angle_gamma   90.00
#
_symmetry.space_group_name_H-M   'P 1'
#
loop_
_entity.id
_entity.type
_entity.pdbx_description
1 polymer ?
#
loop_
_entity_poly.entity_id
_entity_poly.type
_entity_poly.pdbx_seq_one_letter_code
_entity_poly.pdbx_strand_id
1 'polypeptide(L)'
;MRITIYILTFLLFVSCKTTQTKSELPIKNTITEYYESGEIKSVGTIDDFHKEFNNYRIGFWKEFYRNGNLKSSGNYKLDTYTQCCTGGICDGFYSYKYGEWNYYYDNGKLKAKGKYRIGKKYKETSCEGGDEIKFGYVTDSWNFYDNNGKEIEPTEKDIAEIEKSSFIDEWDMTKK
;
A
#
# COMPACT_ATOMS: atom_id res chain seq x y z
N MET A 1 80.78 11.45 1.61
CA MET A 1 79.57 10.64 1.34
C MET A 1 78.36 11.42 1.81
N ARG A 2 77.54 11.96 0.88
CA ARG A 2 76.26 12.61 1.22
C ARG A 2 75.17 11.54 1.22
N ILE A 3 74.51 11.35 2.35
CA ILE A 3 73.37 10.43 2.49
C ILE A 3 72.11 11.25 2.26
N THR A 4 71.44 11.01 1.15
CA THR A 4 70.15 11.63 0.82
C THR A 4 69.05 10.78 1.45
N ILE A 5 68.33 11.32 2.43
CA ILE A 5 67.20 10.65 3.10
C ILE A 5 65.92 11.04 2.35
N TYR A 6 65.26 10.05 1.73
CA TYR A 6 63.93 10.22 1.15
C TYR A 6 62.87 9.98 2.24
N ILE A 7 62.17 11.04 2.64
CA ILE A 7 61.00 10.95 3.52
C ILE A 7 59.82 10.53 2.65
N LEU A 8 59.41 9.26 2.78
CA LEU A 8 58.21 8.71 2.16
C LEU A 8 56.99 9.21 2.95
N THR A 9 56.35 10.29 2.50
CA THR A 9 55.09 10.77 3.08
C THR A 9 53.94 9.86 2.67
N PHE A 10 53.56 8.95 3.56
CA PHE A 10 52.38 8.11 3.38
C PHE A 10 51.12 8.95 3.65
N LEU A 11 50.56 9.54 2.58
CA LEU A 11 49.27 10.20 2.60
C LEU A 11 48.17 9.14 2.78
N LEU A 12 47.73 8.94 4.02
CA LEU A 12 46.50 8.24 4.34
C LEU A 12 45.32 9.08 3.84
N PHE A 13 44.90 8.83 2.61
CA PHE A 13 43.61 9.28 2.11
C PHE A 13 42.52 8.49 2.84
N VAL A 14 42.10 8.99 4.00
CA VAL A 14 40.82 8.61 4.60
C VAL A 14 39.75 9.07 3.63
N SER A 15 39.36 8.18 2.72
CA SER A 15 38.22 8.35 1.82
C SER A 15 36.96 8.37 2.68
N CYS A 16 36.60 9.56 3.15
CA CYS A 16 35.31 9.81 3.74
C CYS A 16 34.28 9.71 2.62
N LYS A 17 33.64 8.54 2.48
CA LYS A 17 32.46 8.41 1.64
C LYS A 17 31.31 9.12 2.34
N THR A 18 31.16 10.41 2.06
CA THR A 18 29.95 11.16 2.39
C THR A 18 28.79 10.46 1.69
N THR A 19 28.02 9.69 2.46
CA THR A 19 26.76 9.13 2.00
C THR A 19 25.78 10.28 1.92
N GLN A 20 25.42 10.70 0.71
CA GLN A 20 24.32 11.62 0.51
C GLN A 20 23.03 10.89 0.86
N THR A 21 22.59 10.99 2.11
CA THR A 21 21.23 10.65 2.47
C THR A 21 20.34 11.71 1.84
N LYS A 22 19.81 11.40 0.66
CA LYS A 22 18.76 12.18 0.02
C LYS A 22 17.55 12.07 0.94
N SER A 23 17.34 13.05 1.82
CA SER A 23 16.11 13.13 2.59
C SER A 23 14.98 13.33 1.58
N GLU A 24 14.22 12.28 1.31
CA GLU A 24 12.98 12.41 0.56
C GLU A 24 12.10 13.36 1.36
N LEU A 25 11.88 14.57 0.82
CA LEU A 25 10.87 15.49 1.33
C LEU A 25 9.57 14.70 1.47
N PRO A 26 8.88 14.76 2.62
CA PRO A 26 7.62 14.06 2.78
C PRO A 26 6.71 14.50 1.63
N ILE A 27 6.27 13.53 0.83
CA ILE A 27 5.25 13.76 -0.20
C ILE A 27 4.10 14.45 0.53
N LYS A 28 3.71 15.63 0.06
CA LYS A 28 2.90 16.63 0.77
C LYS A 28 1.59 16.08 1.38
N ASN A 29 1.16 14.87 1.00
CA ASN A 29 -0.08 14.24 1.41
C ASN A 29 0.12 12.79 1.86
N THR A 30 1.30 12.47 2.41
CA THR A 30 1.49 11.22 3.15
C THR A 30 0.87 11.34 4.54
N ILE A 31 0.04 10.38 4.93
CA ILE A 31 -0.57 10.30 6.25
C ILE A 31 -0.18 9.00 6.96
N THR A 32 -0.28 9.01 8.29
CA THR A 32 -0.16 7.82 9.13
C THR A 32 -1.48 7.65 9.89
N GLU A 33 -2.09 6.47 9.78
CA GLU A 33 -3.25 6.10 10.57
C GLU A 33 -2.81 5.22 11.73
N TYR A 34 -3.49 5.33 12.87
CA TYR A 34 -3.17 4.60 14.08
C TYR A 34 -4.33 3.68 14.49
N TYR A 35 -4.00 2.60 15.19
CA TYR A 35 -4.98 1.86 15.97
C TYR A 35 -5.44 2.70 17.17
N GLU A 36 -6.59 2.37 17.75
CA GLU A 36 -7.08 3.01 18.98
C GLU A 36 -6.08 2.90 20.15
N SER A 37 -5.27 1.85 20.15
CA SER A 37 -4.18 1.62 21.11
C SER A 37 -2.91 2.45 20.84
N GLY A 38 -2.84 3.18 19.72
CA GLY A 38 -1.76 4.12 19.40
C GLY A 38 -0.65 3.59 18.49
N GLU A 39 -0.63 2.29 18.16
CA GLU A 39 0.34 1.74 17.20
C GLU A 39 -0.02 2.12 15.76
N ILE A 40 0.98 2.18 14.88
CA ILE A 40 0.76 2.48 13.46
C ILE A 40 -0.10 1.38 12.84
N LYS A 41 -1.22 1.78 12.23
CA LYS A 41 -2.13 0.91 11.48
C LYS A 41 -1.79 0.92 10.00
N SER A 42 -1.49 2.08 9.45
CA SER A 42 -1.15 2.22 8.03
C SER A 42 -0.38 3.52 7.77
N VAL A 43 0.34 3.56 6.66
CA VAL A 43 1.00 4.77 6.15
C VAL A 43 0.98 4.76 4.62
N GLY A 44 0.72 5.90 4.02
CA GLY A 44 0.71 6.05 2.57
C GLY A 44 0.21 7.41 2.12
N THR A 45 0.03 7.57 0.82
CA THR A 45 -0.37 8.85 0.21
C THR A 45 -1.88 8.92 0.00
N ILE A 46 -2.48 10.05 0.33
CA ILE A 46 -3.89 10.34 0.04
C ILE A 46 -4.03 11.34 -1.09
N ASP A 47 -5.21 11.32 -1.72
CA ASP A 47 -5.58 12.27 -2.76
C ASP A 47 -5.61 13.72 -2.23
N ASP A 48 -4.87 14.60 -2.91
CA ASP A 48 -4.70 16.00 -2.54
C ASP A 48 -6.01 16.79 -2.54
N PHE A 49 -6.93 16.46 -3.45
CA PHE A 49 -8.13 17.24 -3.70
C PHE A 49 -9.18 17.01 -2.62
N HIS A 50 -9.30 15.76 -2.15
CA HIS A 50 -10.31 15.37 -1.16
C HIS A 50 -9.78 15.25 0.26
N LYS A 51 -8.48 15.51 0.49
CA LYS A 51 -7.82 15.30 1.79
C LYS A 51 -8.45 16.02 2.97
N GLU A 52 -9.22 17.09 2.76
CA GLU A 52 -9.93 17.79 3.84
C GLU A 52 -11.10 16.97 4.37
N PHE A 53 -11.72 16.13 3.54
CA PHE A 53 -12.92 15.36 3.86
C PHE A 53 -12.61 13.89 4.20
N ASN A 54 -11.76 13.24 3.41
CA ASN A 54 -11.49 11.80 3.52
C ASN A 54 -10.02 11.46 3.23
N ASN A 55 -9.61 10.27 3.67
CA ASN A 55 -8.27 9.74 3.45
C ASN A 55 -8.21 8.83 2.20
N TYR A 56 -8.72 9.31 1.06
CA TYR A 56 -8.75 8.53 -0.17
C TYR A 56 -7.36 8.09 -0.61
N ARG A 57 -7.13 6.78 -0.62
CA ARG A 57 -5.81 6.19 -0.79
C ARG A 57 -5.37 6.20 -2.25
N ILE A 58 -4.19 6.74 -2.50
CA ILE A 58 -3.52 6.68 -3.80
C ILE A 58 -2.06 6.26 -3.63
N GLY A 59 -1.46 5.75 -4.71
CA GLY A 59 -0.05 5.39 -4.71
C GLY A 59 0.26 4.29 -3.69
N PHE A 60 1.49 4.28 -3.18
CA PHE A 60 2.00 3.18 -2.36
C PHE A 60 1.55 3.28 -0.90
N TRP A 61 1.11 2.15 -0.35
CA TRP A 61 0.66 2.03 1.03
C TRP A 61 1.30 0.83 1.72
N LYS A 62 1.51 1.00 3.03
CA LYS A 62 1.83 -0.08 3.97
C LYS A 62 0.77 -0.14 5.04
N GLU A 63 0.33 -1.34 5.37
CA GLU A 63 -0.58 -1.64 6.48
C GLU A 63 0.14 -2.56 7.44
N PHE A 64 -0.13 -2.40 8.73
CA PHE A 64 0.57 -3.13 9.79
C PHE A 64 -0.42 -3.86 10.68
N TYR A 65 0.04 -4.90 11.35
CA TYR A 65 -0.62 -5.49 12.51
C TYR A 65 -0.35 -4.65 13.76
N ARG A 66 -1.15 -4.83 14.83
CA ARG A 66 -0.93 -4.13 16.11
C ARG A 66 0.45 -4.39 16.73
N ASN A 67 1.06 -5.54 16.44
CA ASN A 67 2.41 -5.85 16.89
C ASN A 67 3.52 -5.12 16.08
N GLY A 68 3.14 -4.26 15.13
CA GLY A 68 4.06 -3.49 14.30
C GLY A 68 4.57 -4.22 13.06
N ASN A 69 4.29 -5.51 12.89
CA ASN A 69 4.70 -6.25 11.71
C ASN A 69 3.88 -5.82 10.48
N LEU A 70 4.55 -5.76 9.32
CA LEU A 70 3.90 -5.43 8.05
C LEU A 70 2.81 -6.47 7.79
N LYS A 71 1.60 -6.02 7.46
CA LYS A 71 0.43 -6.82 7.13
C LYS A 71 0.23 -6.91 5.63
N SER A 72 0.31 -5.77 4.95
CA SER A 72 0.23 -5.72 3.49
C SER A 72 0.94 -4.49 2.93
N SER A 73 1.35 -4.55 1.67
CA SER A 73 1.80 -3.36 0.95
C SER A 73 1.58 -3.48 -0.56
N GLY A 74 1.38 -2.34 -1.21
CA GLY A 74 1.13 -2.25 -2.64
C GLY A 74 0.55 -0.89 -3.00
N ASN A 75 0.00 -0.77 -4.21
CA ASN A 75 -0.48 0.51 -4.73
C ASN A 75 -2.02 0.59 -4.83
N TYR A 76 -2.57 1.76 -4.52
CA TYR A 76 -3.97 2.13 -4.69
C TYR A 76 -4.17 3.15 -5.82
N LYS A 77 -5.35 3.12 -6.42
CA LYS A 77 -5.90 4.17 -7.28
C LYS A 77 -7.26 4.59 -6.76
N LEU A 78 -7.56 5.87 -6.92
CA LEU A 78 -8.89 6.44 -6.68
C LEU A 78 -9.74 6.32 -7.95
N ASP A 79 -11.02 6.03 -7.77
CA ASP A 79 -12.04 6.07 -8.83
C ASP A 79 -13.40 6.46 -8.24
N THR A 80 -14.40 6.63 -9.11
CA THR A 80 -15.77 6.96 -8.71
C THR A 80 -16.78 5.90 -9.15
N TYR A 81 -17.92 5.89 -8.49
CA TYR A 81 -19.13 5.18 -8.89
C TYR A 81 -20.34 6.09 -8.74
N THR A 82 -21.39 5.79 -9.50
CA THR A 82 -22.60 6.60 -9.59
C THR A 82 -23.49 6.40 -8.38
N GLN A 83 -23.92 7.50 -7.77
CA GLN A 83 -24.93 7.55 -6.72
C GLN A 83 -26.07 8.49 -7.10
N CYS A 84 -27.23 8.28 -6.47
CA CYS A 84 -28.40 9.13 -6.58
C CYS A 84 -28.59 9.82 -5.23
N CYS A 85 -28.19 11.09 -5.18
CA CYS A 85 -28.30 11.98 -4.03
C CYS A 85 -29.59 12.81 -4.12
N THR A 86 -29.91 13.57 -3.06
CA THR A 86 -31.08 14.48 -3.01
C THR A 86 -31.14 15.46 -4.18
N GLY A 87 -29.99 15.89 -4.71
CA GLY A 87 -29.87 16.82 -5.84
C GLY A 87 -29.77 16.18 -7.23
N GLY A 88 -29.90 14.85 -7.33
CA GLY A 88 -29.69 14.09 -8.57
C GLY A 88 -28.44 13.20 -8.51
N ILE A 89 -27.86 12.92 -9.69
CA ILE A 89 -26.68 12.05 -9.79
C ILE A 89 -25.46 12.72 -9.13
N CYS A 90 -24.71 11.95 -8.36
CA CYS A 90 -23.50 12.35 -7.65
C CYS A 90 -22.45 11.22 -7.69
N ASP A 91 -21.19 11.56 -7.47
CA ASP A 91 -20.09 10.59 -7.40
C ASP A 91 -19.88 10.09 -5.97
N GLY A 92 -19.84 8.78 -5.80
CA GLY A 92 -19.24 8.11 -4.65
C GLY A 92 -17.80 7.73 -4.96
N PHE A 93 -16.89 7.93 -4.00
CA PHE A 93 -15.47 7.65 -4.20
C PHE A 93 -15.06 6.33 -3.56
N TYR A 94 -14.09 5.66 -4.18
CA TYR A 94 -13.47 4.46 -3.62
C TYR A 94 -12.02 4.34 -4.08
N SER A 95 -11.21 3.69 -3.25
CA SER A 95 -9.86 3.30 -3.62
C SER A 95 -9.82 1.82 -3.95
N TYR A 96 -9.08 1.44 -4.99
CA TYR A 96 -8.88 0.04 -5.33
C TYR A 96 -7.39 -0.30 -5.47
N LYS A 97 -7.06 -1.52 -5.06
CA LYS A 97 -5.72 -2.09 -5.17
C LYS A 97 -5.41 -2.42 -6.62
N TYR A 98 -4.22 -2.04 -7.08
CA TYR A 98 -3.73 -2.38 -8.42
C TYR A 98 -2.25 -2.74 -8.39
N GLY A 99 -1.79 -3.40 -9.45
CA GLY A 99 -0.39 -3.81 -9.57
C GLY A 99 -0.04 -4.91 -8.57
N GLU A 100 1.23 -4.96 -8.20
CA GLU A 100 1.76 -5.96 -7.26
C GLU A 100 1.40 -5.63 -5.82
N TRP A 101 1.06 -6.68 -5.08
CA TRP A 101 0.73 -6.64 -3.67
C TRP A 101 1.41 -7.77 -2.93
N ASN A 102 1.85 -7.48 -1.71
CA ASN A 102 2.40 -8.44 -0.76
C ASN A 102 1.53 -8.46 0.49
N TYR A 103 1.25 -9.65 1.00
CA TYR A 103 0.53 -9.91 2.23
C TYR A 103 1.41 -10.77 3.14
N TYR A 104 1.34 -10.51 4.44
CA TYR A 104 2.18 -11.17 5.43
C TYR A 104 1.32 -11.70 6.57
N TYR A 105 1.80 -12.72 7.25
CA TYR A 105 1.29 -13.15 8.54
C TYR A 105 1.72 -12.17 9.64
N ASP A 106 1.06 -12.25 10.79
CA ASP A 106 1.39 -11.43 11.97
C ASP A 106 2.79 -11.69 12.52
N ASN A 107 3.38 -12.85 12.22
CA ASN A 107 4.78 -13.20 12.50
C ASN A 107 5.79 -12.60 11.50
N GLY A 108 5.32 -11.84 10.50
CA GLY A 108 6.14 -11.16 9.50
C GLY A 108 6.53 -12.02 8.28
N LYS A 109 6.17 -13.30 8.24
CA LYS A 109 6.42 -14.14 7.06
C LYS A 109 5.44 -13.81 5.93
N LEU A 110 5.90 -13.92 4.69
CA LEU A 110 5.06 -13.70 3.52
C LEU A 110 3.91 -14.73 3.49
N LYS A 111 2.67 -14.25 3.37
CA LYS A 111 1.43 -15.03 3.25
C LYS A 111 1.03 -15.19 1.79
N ALA A 112 1.07 -14.11 1.01
CA ALA A 112 0.74 -14.14 -0.40
C ALA A 112 1.43 -12.99 -1.15
N LYS A 113 1.72 -13.19 -2.42
CA LYS A 113 2.14 -12.12 -3.32
C LYS A 113 1.59 -12.33 -4.72
N GLY A 114 1.33 -11.24 -5.42
CA GLY A 114 0.94 -11.30 -6.82
C GLY A 114 0.46 -9.97 -7.36
N LYS A 115 0.10 -9.96 -8.64
CA LYS A 115 -0.42 -8.79 -9.32
C LYS A 115 -1.93 -8.93 -9.50
N TYR A 116 -2.68 -7.93 -9.07
CA TYR A 116 -4.14 -7.92 -9.31
C TYR A 116 -4.44 -7.81 -10.80
N ARG A 117 -5.36 -8.65 -11.27
CA ARG A 117 -6.05 -8.42 -12.55
C ARG A 117 -7.26 -7.54 -12.29
N ILE A 118 -7.26 -6.35 -12.88
CA ILE A 118 -8.39 -5.42 -12.73
C ILE A 118 -9.52 -5.88 -13.65
N GLY A 119 -10.69 -6.14 -13.08
CA GLY A 119 -11.94 -6.39 -13.79
C GLY A 119 -13.05 -5.48 -13.31
N LYS A 120 -14.28 -5.78 -13.72
CA LYS A 120 -15.48 -5.05 -13.31
C LYS A 120 -16.30 -5.86 -12.32
N LYS A 121 -16.83 -5.21 -11.30
CA LYS A 121 -17.75 -5.81 -10.33
C LYS A 121 -18.99 -4.94 -10.19
N TYR A 122 -20.15 -5.57 -10.17
CA TYR A 122 -21.39 -4.89 -9.83
C TYR A 122 -21.32 -4.35 -8.40
N LYS A 123 -21.70 -3.09 -8.23
CA LYS A 123 -21.85 -2.41 -6.96
C LYS A 123 -23.28 -1.93 -6.85
N GLU A 124 -23.94 -2.31 -5.75
CA GLU A 124 -25.21 -1.70 -5.38
C GLU A 124 -24.97 -0.25 -4.94
N THR A 125 -25.79 0.66 -5.46
CA THR A 125 -25.74 2.09 -5.17
C THR A 125 -27.15 2.59 -4.86
N SER A 126 -27.30 3.87 -4.52
CA SER A 126 -28.64 4.46 -4.33
C SER A 126 -29.39 4.68 -5.64
N CYS A 127 -28.75 4.50 -6.79
CA CYS A 127 -29.41 4.53 -8.09
C CYS A 127 -30.02 3.17 -8.43
N GLU A 128 -31.18 3.19 -9.10
CA GLU A 128 -31.77 2.00 -9.70
C GLU A 128 -30.79 1.37 -10.70
N GLY A 129 -30.53 0.07 -10.55
CA GLY A 129 -29.62 -0.67 -11.42
C GLY A 129 -28.13 -0.60 -11.03
N GLY A 130 -27.76 0.09 -9.94
CA GLY A 130 -26.39 0.11 -9.41
C GLY A 130 -25.34 0.69 -10.36
N ASP A 131 -24.08 0.25 -10.21
CA ASP A 131 -22.97 0.63 -11.09
C ASP A 131 -21.92 -0.50 -11.24
N GLU A 132 -21.02 -0.40 -12.21
CA GLU A 132 -19.86 -1.29 -12.39
C GLU A 132 -18.57 -0.61 -11.94
N ILE A 133 -17.95 -1.14 -10.88
CA ILE A 133 -16.67 -0.62 -10.37
C ILE A 133 -15.48 -1.46 -10.81
N LYS A 134 -14.29 -0.85 -10.82
CA LYS A 134 -13.02 -1.58 -10.93
C LYS A 134 -12.79 -2.39 -9.67
N PHE A 135 -12.41 -3.64 -9.85
CA PHE A 135 -12.18 -4.58 -8.76
C PHE A 135 -10.95 -5.45 -9.04
N GLY A 136 -10.15 -5.71 -8.00
CA GLY A 136 -8.94 -6.51 -8.11
C GLY A 136 -9.25 -7.99 -7.93
N TYR A 137 -8.99 -8.78 -8.96
CA TYR A 137 -9.11 -10.23 -8.91
C TYR A 137 -7.75 -10.91 -8.73
N VAL A 138 -7.73 -11.96 -7.93
CA VAL A 138 -6.60 -12.87 -7.80
C VAL A 138 -6.60 -13.81 -9.01
N THR A 139 -5.41 -14.14 -9.49
CA THR A 139 -5.20 -15.02 -10.63
C THR A 139 -4.25 -16.16 -10.24
N ASP A 140 -4.13 -17.15 -11.11
CA ASP A 140 -3.14 -18.24 -11.04
C ASP A 140 -1.68 -17.77 -10.91
N SER A 141 -1.38 -16.53 -11.30
CA SER A 141 -0.07 -15.92 -11.12
C SER A 141 0.27 -15.53 -9.66
N TRP A 142 -0.63 -15.72 -8.71
CA TRP A 142 -0.38 -15.42 -7.30
C TRP A 142 0.28 -16.60 -6.60
N ASN A 143 1.30 -16.32 -5.79
CA ASN A 143 1.92 -17.33 -4.92
C ASN A 143 1.37 -17.16 -3.50
N PHE A 144 1.04 -18.28 -2.86
CA PHE A 144 0.56 -18.36 -1.49
C PHE A 144 1.50 -19.22 -0.66
N TYR A 145 1.65 -18.87 0.62
CA TYR A 145 2.58 -19.53 1.52
C TYR A 145 1.93 -19.81 2.86
N ASP A 146 2.30 -20.91 3.49
CA ASP A 146 1.93 -21.21 4.87
C ASP A 146 2.76 -20.39 5.89
N ASN A 147 2.44 -20.53 7.17
CA ASN A 147 3.18 -19.89 8.28
C ASN A 147 4.64 -20.36 8.44
N ASN A 148 5.08 -21.35 7.67
CA ASN A 148 6.47 -21.81 7.63
C ASN A 148 7.21 -21.28 6.40
N GLY A 149 6.53 -20.60 5.48
CA GLY A 149 7.08 -20.09 4.23
C GLY A 149 7.07 -21.12 3.10
N LYS A 150 6.38 -22.26 3.27
CA LYS A 150 6.20 -23.25 2.21
C LYS A 150 5.07 -22.79 1.29
N GLU A 151 5.29 -22.87 -0.02
CA GLU A 151 4.26 -22.57 -1.01
C GLU A 151 3.10 -23.58 -0.91
N ILE A 152 1.87 -23.06 -0.97
CA ILE A 152 0.62 -23.83 -0.84
C ILE A 152 -0.39 -23.37 -1.88
N GLU A 153 -1.32 -24.26 -2.22
CA GLU A 153 -2.53 -23.89 -2.95
C GLU A 153 -3.46 -23.09 -2.04
N PRO A 154 -3.99 -21.93 -2.49
CA PRO A 154 -4.92 -21.14 -1.69
C PRO A 154 -6.28 -21.82 -1.58
N THR A 155 -6.96 -21.60 -0.46
CA THR A 155 -8.39 -21.91 -0.37
C THR A 155 -9.23 -20.81 -1.04
N GLU A 156 -10.48 -21.12 -1.38
CA GLU A 156 -11.44 -20.11 -1.85
C GLU A 156 -11.60 -18.95 -0.85
N LYS A 157 -11.47 -19.24 0.44
CA LYS A 157 -11.52 -18.23 1.50
C LYS A 157 -10.31 -17.29 1.45
N ASP A 158 -9.11 -17.82 1.20
CA ASP A 158 -7.89 -17.00 1.09
C ASP A 158 -7.99 -16.05 -0.10
N ILE A 159 -8.49 -16.55 -1.23
CA ILE A 159 -8.76 -15.75 -2.44
C ILE A 159 -9.79 -14.66 -2.12
N ALA A 160 -10.93 -15.03 -1.55
CA ALA A 160 -12.01 -14.11 -1.23
C ALA A 160 -11.59 -13.00 -0.24
N GLU A 161 -10.75 -13.32 0.75
CA GLU A 161 -10.19 -12.33 1.69
C GLU A 161 -9.33 -11.28 0.95
N ILE A 162 -8.42 -11.72 0.10
CA ILE A 162 -7.52 -10.84 -0.66
C ILE A 162 -8.31 -10.00 -1.67
N GLU A 163 -9.23 -10.61 -2.41
CA GLU A 163 -10.08 -9.92 -3.39
C GLU A 163 -10.99 -8.90 -2.72
N LYS A 164 -11.65 -9.26 -1.61
CA LYS A 164 -12.50 -8.32 -0.86
C LYS A 164 -11.69 -7.11 -0.37
N SER A 165 -10.43 -7.31 0.04
CA SER A 165 -9.56 -6.22 0.44
C SER A 165 -9.09 -5.31 -0.72
N SER A 166 -9.37 -5.68 -1.98
CA SER A 166 -8.99 -4.89 -3.15
C SER A 166 -9.81 -3.62 -3.32
N PHE A 167 -10.93 -3.49 -2.59
CA PHE A 167 -11.85 -2.37 -2.64
C PHE A 167 -11.97 -1.76 -1.24
N ILE A 168 -11.90 -0.43 -1.17
CA ILE A 168 -12.06 0.37 0.04
C ILE A 168 -12.97 1.53 -0.32
N ASP A 169 -14.10 1.67 0.37
CA ASP A 169 -15.03 2.77 0.14
C ASP A 169 -14.75 3.98 1.04
N GLU A 170 -15.52 5.05 0.83
CA GLU A 170 -15.45 6.27 1.62
C GLU A 170 -15.57 6.01 3.13
N TRP A 171 -16.43 5.09 3.57
CA TRP A 171 -16.64 4.81 4.99
C TRP A 171 -15.39 4.22 5.64
N ASP A 172 -14.70 3.32 4.95
CA ASP A 172 -13.44 2.74 5.40
C ASP A 172 -12.29 3.78 5.51
N MET A 173 -12.39 4.90 4.76
CA MET A 173 -11.39 5.97 4.67
C MET A 173 -11.80 7.25 5.41
N THR A 174 -12.88 7.20 6.18
CA THR A 174 -13.30 8.32 7.02
C THR A 174 -12.24 8.65 8.07
N LYS A 175 -12.05 9.94 8.30
CA LYS A 175 -11.19 10.43 9.38
C LYS A 175 -11.86 10.10 10.72
N LYS A 176 -11.19 9.29 11.54
CA LYS A 176 -11.62 8.95 12.90
C LYS A 176 -11.03 9.92 13.93
#